data_AF-A0A2E4NK18-F1
#
_entry.id   AF-A0A2E4NK18-F1
#
_cell.length_a   1.000
_cell.length_b   1.000
_cell.length_c   1.000
_cell.angle_alpha   90.00
_cell.angle_beta   90.00
_cell.angle_gamma   90.00
#
_symmetry.space_group_name_H-M   'P 1'
#
loop_
_entity.id
_entity.type
_entity.pdbx_description
1 polymer ?
#
loop_
_entity_poly.entity_id
_entity_poly.type
_entity_poly.pdbx_seq_one_letter_code
_entity_poly.pdbx_strand_id
1 'polypeptide(L)'
;MAWSEETWSVGEATIQGKPVVYKFMNDFPDGSTRSKMEWLTVVSWTYDGSTNNGMPPKHVNELMIKLEDGLETIRGREELYFDVYSATGNGLKEFVFYIADREVFMKRFNEALSDHDAYPIGINFYKDKEWSNLKKLQTDFGI
;
A
#
# COMPACT_ATOMS: atom_id res chain seq x y z
N MET A 1 -20.10 -8.06 -12.96
CA MET A 1 -19.26 -9.23 -12.63
C MET A 1 -18.69 -8.95 -11.26
N ALA A 2 -19.11 -9.72 -10.25
CA ALA A 2 -18.60 -9.57 -8.89
C ALA A 2 -17.25 -10.30 -8.85
N TRP A 3 -16.16 -9.55 -8.70
CA TRP A 3 -14.85 -10.14 -8.45
C TRP A 3 -14.91 -10.85 -7.09
N SER A 4 -14.60 -12.15 -7.14
CA SER A 4 -14.52 -13.06 -6.00
C SER A 4 -13.49 -12.57 -4.98
N GLU A 5 -13.73 -12.88 -3.70
CA GLU A 5 -12.83 -12.68 -2.55
C GLU A 5 -11.37 -12.50 -2.98
N GLU A 6 -10.90 -11.28 -2.83
CA GLU A 6 -9.56 -10.88 -3.24
C GLU A 6 -8.53 -11.83 -2.62
N THR A 7 -7.84 -12.58 -3.46
CA THR A 7 -6.79 -13.51 -3.01
C THR A 7 -5.55 -12.68 -2.69
N TRP A 8 -5.54 -12.07 -1.50
CA TRP A 8 -4.35 -11.45 -0.95
C TRP A 8 -3.42 -12.53 -0.42
N SER A 9 -2.14 -12.44 -0.76
CA SER A 9 -1.08 -13.24 -0.16
C SER A 9 -0.38 -12.44 0.92
N VAL A 10 0.08 -13.16 1.95
CA VAL A 10 0.94 -12.60 2.98
C VAL A 10 2.28 -13.33 2.92
N GLY A 11 3.35 -12.57 2.79
CA GLY A 11 4.73 -13.05 2.80
C GLY A 11 5.54 -12.37 3.90
N GLU A 12 6.48 -13.09 4.50
CA GLU A 12 7.43 -12.51 5.44
C GLU A 12 8.84 -12.57 4.82
N ALA A 13 9.55 -11.45 4.87
CA ALA A 13 10.95 -11.38 4.48
C ALA A 13 11.79 -10.82 5.62
N THR A 14 13.06 -11.19 5.68
CA THR A 14 14.01 -10.62 6.65
C THR A 14 14.90 -9.59 5.96
N ILE A 15 14.74 -8.32 6.31
CA ILE A 15 15.55 -7.21 5.77
C ILE A 15 16.42 -6.65 6.89
N GLN A 16 17.73 -6.61 6.68
CA GLN A 16 18.71 -6.16 7.68
C GLN A 16 18.58 -6.90 9.04
N GLY A 17 18.23 -8.18 8.99
CA GLY A 17 18.05 -9.01 10.20
C GLY A 17 16.74 -8.76 10.96
N LYS A 18 15.82 -7.94 10.43
CA LYS A 18 14.49 -7.71 11.01
C LYS A 18 13.38 -8.23 10.10
N PRO A 19 12.29 -8.80 10.65
CA PRO A 19 11.15 -9.24 9.87
C PRO A 19 10.41 -8.05 9.25
N VAL A 20 9.94 -8.25 8.02
CA VAL A 20 9.07 -7.35 7.27
C VAL A 20 7.95 -8.19 6.68
N VAL A 21 6.72 -7.85 7.03
CA VAL A 21 5.51 -8.53 6.57
C VAL A 21 4.97 -7.78 5.36
N TYR A 22 4.80 -8.48 4.25
CA TYR A 22 4.21 -8.00 3.01
C TYR A 22 2.83 -8.62 2.85
N LYS A 23 1.82 -7.80 2.54
CA LYS A 23 0.49 -8.23 2.13
C LYS A 23 0.27 -7.70 0.72
N PHE A 24 0.05 -8.54 -0.27
CA PHE A 24 -0.05 -8.13 -1.68
C PHE A 24 -1.15 -8.88 -2.44
N MET A 25 -1.73 -8.23 -3.45
CA MET A 25 -2.71 -8.85 -4.33
C MET A 25 -2.05 -9.91 -5.22
N ASN A 26 -2.71 -11.05 -5.43
CA ASN A 26 -2.23 -12.09 -6.33
C ASN A 26 -2.61 -11.84 -7.79
N ASP A 27 -3.83 -11.40 -8.04
CA ASP A 27 -4.32 -11.20 -9.40
C ASP A 27 -3.96 -9.82 -9.92
N PHE A 28 -3.81 -9.66 -11.24
CA PHE A 28 -3.64 -8.35 -11.85
C PHE A 28 -4.93 -7.97 -12.60
N PRO A 29 -5.36 -6.70 -12.53
CA PRO A 29 -6.44 -6.26 -13.38
C PRO A 29 -6.05 -6.41 -14.86
N ASP A 30 -7.07 -6.41 -15.73
CA ASP A 30 -6.88 -6.59 -17.16
C ASP A 30 -5.91 -5.53 -17.75
N GLY A 31 -5.31 -5.84 -18.90
CA GLY A 31 -4.29 -4.97 -19.51
C GLY A 31 -4.80 -3.56 -19.87
N SER A 32 -6.09 -3.40 -20.14
CA SER A 32 -6.68 -2.09 -20.47
C SER A 32 -6.77 -1.22 -19.22
N THR A 33 -7.11 -1.84 -18.09
CA THR A 33 -7.15 -1.18 -16.78
C THR A 33 -5.74 -0.83 -16.28
N ARG A 34 -4.79 -1.75 -16.37
CA ARG A 34 -3.38 -1.49 -16.00
C ARG A 34 -2.77 -0.36 -16.81
N SER A 35 -3.05 -0.28 -18.12
CA SER A 35 -2.53 0.79 -18.98
C SER A 35 -3.02 2.19 -18.60
N LYS A 36 -4.14 2.30 -17.86
CA LYS A 36 -4.63 3.58 -17.35
C LYS A 36 -3.96 3.98 -16.03
N MET A 37 -3.38 3.04 -15.31
CA MET A 37 -2.81 3.24 -13.97
C MET A 37 -1.29 3.19 -14.03
N GLU A 38 -0.72 4.31 -14.44
CA GLU A 38 0.70 4.43 -14.78
C GLU A 38 1.55 4.93 -13.59
N TRP A 39 0.92 5.32 -12.49
CA TRP A 39 1.56 5.95 -11.35
C TRP A 39 1.57 5.02 -10.15
N LEU A 40 2.76 4.59 -9.76
CA LEU A 40 3.02 3.92 -8.49
C LEU A 40 3.09 4.97 -7.38
N THR A 41 2.18 4.89 -6.43
CA THR A 41 2.08 5.79 -5.28
C THR A 41 2.46 5.03 -4.03
N VAL A 42 3.47 5.50 -3.31
CA VAL A 42 3.96 4.89 -2.07
C VAL A 42 3.66 5.85 -0.93
N VAL A 43 2.77 5.43 -0.04
CA VAL A 43 2.47 6.12 1.21
C VAL A 43 3.28 5.45 2.31
N SER A 44 4.27 6.14 2.85
CA SER A 44 5.20 5.60 3.83
C SER A 44 5.01 6.25 5.21
N TRP A 45 5.09 5.46 6.26
CA TRP A 45 5.07 5.88 7.65
C TRP A 45 6.32 5.34 8.35
N THR A 46 7.18 6.26 8.80
CA THR A 46 8.37 5.90 9.60
C THR A 46 8.05 5.91 11.09
N TYR A 47 8.51 4.90 11.82
CA TYR A 47 8.25 4.76 13.25
C TYR A 47 9.44 4.16 13.99
N ASP A 48 9.50 4.37 15.31
CA ASP A 48 10.49 3.69 16.13
C ASP A 48 10.07 2.23 16.36
N GLY A 49 10.71 1.32 15.62
CA GLY A 49 10.61 -0.12 15.81
C GLY A 49 11.79 -0.71 16.60
N SER A 50 12.67 0.12 17.18
CA SER A 50 13.94 -0.31 17.75
C SER A 50 13.74 -1.24 18.96
N THR A 51 12.66 -1.05 19.71
CA THR A 51 12.33 -1.82 20.91
C THR A 51 11.45 -3.05 20.63
N ASN A 52 11.03 -3.28 19.38
CA ASN A 52 10.06 -4.32 19.02
C ASN A 52 10.45 -5.05 17.72
N ASN A 53 11.73 -5.36 17.54
CA ASN A 53 12.27 -6.07 16.36
C ASN A 53 11.87 -5.46 15.01
N GLY A 54 11.74 -4.14 14.93
CA GLY A 54 11.34 -3.44 13.72
C GLY A 54 9.83 -3.33 13.53
N MET A 55 9.00 -3.90 14.40
CA MET A 55 7.54 -3.79 14.37
C MET A 55 7.07 -2.55 15.15
N PRO A 56 5.91 -1.97 14.82
CA PRO A 56 5.43 -0.77 15.49
C PRO A 56 5.02 -1.09 16.93
N PRO A 57 5.23 -0.17 17.89
CA PRO A 57 4.66 -0.29 19.22
C PRO A 57 3.13 -0.20 19.14
N LYS A 58 2.42 -0.78 20.12
CA LYS A 58 0.95 -0.94 20.06
C LYS A 58 0.19 0.35 19.72
N HIS A 59 0.54 1.46 20.37
CA HIS A 59 -0.12 2.75 20.14
C HIS A 59 0.09 3.28 18.72
N VAL A 60 1.28 3.09 18.13
CA VAL A 60 1.55 3.46 16.73
C VAL A 60 0.80 2.52 15.80
N ASN A 61 0.78 1.22 16.10
CA ASN A 61 0.04 0.25 15.30
C ASN A 61 -1.47 0.57 15.25
N GLU A 62 -2.06 0.98 16.37
CA GLU A 62 -3.47 1.42 16.42
C GLU A 62 -3.72 2.63 15.50
N LEU A 63 -2.79 3.58 15.43
CA LEU A 63 -2.90 4.71 14.48
C LEU A 63 -2.72 4.27 13.02
N MET A 64 -1.83 3.32 12.76
CA MET A 64 -1.63 2.74 11.43
C MET A 64 -2.83 1.94 10.93
N ILE A 65 -3.54 1.26 11.84
CA ILE A 65 -4.81 0.59 11.53
C ILE A 65 -5.86 1.63 11.17
N LYS A 66 -6.00 2.70 11.97
CA LYS A 66 -6.94 3.79 11.65
C LYS A 66 -6.64 4.45 10.30
N LEU A 67 -5.35 4.64 9.97
CA LEU A 67 -4.96 5.12 8.66
C LEU A 67 -5.39 4.13 7.58
N GLU A 68 -5.06 2.84 7.74
CA GLU A 68 -5.44 1.77 6.79
C GLU A 68 -6.96 1.74 6.55
N ASP A 69 -7.76 1.73 7.61
CA ASP A 69 -9.23 1.80 7.55
C ASP A 69 -9.70 3.05 6.76
N GLY A 70 -9.07 4.20 7.00
CA GLY A 70 -9.37 5.44 6.28
C GLY A 70 -9.03 5.34 4.78
N LEU A 71 -7.90 4.71 4.44
CA LEU A 71 -7.48 4.48 3.06
C LEU A 71 -8.44 3.54 2.31
N GLU A 72 -9.04 2.57 3.00
CA GLU A 72 -10.07 1.69 2.42
C GLU A 72 -11.35 2.46 2.05
N THR A 73 -11.61 3.63 2.65
CA THR A 73 -12.77 4.48 2.32
C THR A 73 -12.58 5.37 1.09
N ILE A 74 -11.37 5.39 0.50
CA ILE A 74 -11.09 6.18 -0.71
C ILE A 74 -12.01 5.72 -1.84
N ARG A 75 -12.70 6.67 -2.48
CA ARG A 75 -13.64 6.35 -3.57
C ARG A 75 -12.92 6.18 -4.90
N GLY A 76 -13.43 5.27 -5.72
CA GLY A 76 -12.89 5.00 -7.05
C GLY A 76 -11.83 3.90 -7.07
N ARG A 77 -11.91 2.93 -6.15
CA ARG A 77 -11.15 1.70 -6.28
C ARG A 77 -11.47 1.03 -7.61
N GLU A 78 -10.48 0.43 -8.24
CA GLU A 78 -10.51 -0.20 -9.56
C GLU A 78 -10.70 0.74 -10.76
N GLU A 79 -11.17 1.98 -10.54
CA GLU A 79 -11.37 3.00 -11.59
C GLU A 79 -10.31 4.10 -11.58
N LEU A 80 -9.98 4.60 -10.38
CA LEU A 80 -9.01 5.66 -10.12
C LEU A 80 -7.72 5.10 -9.52
N TYR A 81 -7.82 4.08 -8.66
CA TYR A 81 -6.68 3.46 -8.01
C TYR A 81 -6.88 1.97 -7.74
N PHE A 82 -5.79 1.23 -7.59
CA PHE A 82 -5.74 -0.08 -6.93
C PHE A 82 -4.74 -0.01 -5.78
N ASP A 83 -5.15 -0.42 -4.59
CA ASP A 83 -4.26 -0.87 -3.54
C ASP A 83 -3.66 -2.22 -3.94
N VAL A 84 -2.33 -2.30 -3.97
CA VAL A 84 -1.65 -3.46 -4.54
C VAL A 84 -0.84 -4.25 -3.52
N TYR A 85 -0.20 -3.55 -2.58
CA TYR A 85 0.43 -4.19 -1.44
C TYR A 85 0.65 -3.22 -0.29
N SER A 86 0.82 -3.77 0.90
CA SER A 86 1.39 -3.08 2.05
C SER A 86 2.58 -3.86 2.60
N ALA A 87 3.51 -3.14 3.20
CA ALA A 87 4.70 -3.70 3.85
C ALA A 87 4.81 -3.11 5.25
N THR A 88 5.03 -3.93 6.28
CA THR A 88 5.21 -3.47 7.66
C THR A 88 6.39 -4.18 8.30
N GLY A 89 7.40 -3.42 8.70
CA GLY A 89 8.53 -3.92 9.47
C GLY A 89 9.76 -3.03 9.32
N ASN A 90 10.84 -3.39 10.01
CA ASN A 90 12.09 -2.63 10.01
C ASN A 90 11.94 -1.11 10.26
N GLY A 91 10.95 -0.68 11.07
CA GLY A 91 10.70 0.74 11.36
C GLY A 91 9.96 1.51 10.26
N LEU A 92 9.37 0.80 9.28
CA LEU A 92 8.67 1.38 8.15
C LEU A 92 7.34 0.64 7.90
N LYS A 93 6.28 1.39 7.64
CA LYS A 93 5.03 0.87 7.06
C LYS A 93 4.82 1.56 5.72
N GLU A 94 4.54 0.80 4.68
CA GLU A 94 4.26 1.30 3.34
C GLU A 94 2.90 0.78 2.88
N PHE A 95 2.12 1.65 2.26
CA PHE A 95 0.94 1.31 1.49
C PHE A 95 1.18 1.73 0.05
N VAL A 96 1.02 0.79 -0.86
CA VAL A 96 1.39 0.98 -2.25
C VAL A 96 0.16 0.84 -3.13
N PHE A 97 -0.03 1.83 -3.98
CA PHE A 97 -1.17 1.95 -4.87
C PHE A 97 -0.69 2.19 -6.30
N TYR A 98 -1.42 1.68 -7.28
CA TYR A 98 -1.35 2.18 -8.65
C TYR A 98 -2.52 3.10 -8.89
N ILE A 99 -2.26 4.27 -9.46
CA ILE A 99 -3.29 5.30 -9.67
C ILE A 99 -3.28 5.79 -11.12
N ALA A 100 -4.44 6.23 -11.59
CA ALA A 100 -4.59 6.83 -12.91
C ALA A 100 -4.17 8.31 -12.94
N ASP A 101 -4.56 9.07 -11.92
CA ASP A 101 -4.31 10.51 -11.84
C ASP A 101 -3.90 10.94 -10.42
N ARG A 102 -2.79 11.66 -10.31
CA ARG A 102 -2.20 12.10 -9.03
C ARG A 102 -3.06 13.14 -8.32
N GLU A 103 -3.60 14.10 -9.04
CA GLU A 103 -4.37 15.20 -8.45
C GLU A 103 -5.73 14.71 -7.96
N VAL A 104 -6.41 13.90 -8.77
CA VAL A 104 -7.70 13.31 -8.40
C VAL A 104 -7.53 12.34 -7.23
N PHE A 105 -6.50 11.48 -7.26
CA PHE A 105 -6.20 10.58 -6.15
C PHE A 105 -5.93 11.36 -4.86
N MET A 106 -5.05 12.36 -4.89
CA MET A 106 -4.74 13.16 -3.70
C MET A 106 -5.96 13.90 -3.15
N LYS A 107 -6.88 14.36 -4.02
CA LYS A 107 -8.14 14.93 -3.57
C LYS A 107 -8.97 13.89 -2.81
N ARG A 108 -9.17 12.70 -3.37
CA ARG A 108 -9.93 11.61 -2.71
C ARG A 108 -9.27 11.11 -1.44
N PHE A 109 -7.95 11.03 -1.43
CA PHE A 109 -7.13 10.67 -0.28
C PHE A 109 -7.35 11.63 0.89
N ASN A 110 -7.28 12.94 0.63
CA ASN A 110 -7.52 13.96 1.65
C ASN A 110 -9.00 14.00 2.08
N GLU A 111 -9.95 13.77 1.17
CA GLU A 111 -11.38 13.65 1.51
C GLU A 111 -11.62 12.48 2.48
N ALA A 112 -11.03 11.31 2.20
CA ALA A 112 -11.16 10.10 3.02
C ALA A 112 -10.56 10.27 4.42
N LEU A 113 -9.45 11.00 4.55
CA LEU A 113 -8.77 11.24 5.82
C LEU A 113 -9.14 12.59 6.46
N SER A 114 -10.19 13.26 5.99
CA SER A 114 -10.52 14.62 6.46
C SER A 114 -10.94 14.70 7.93
N ASP A 115 -11.52 13.62 8.47
CA ASP A 115 -11.90 13.49 9.88
C ASP A 115 -10.77 12.90 10.76
N HIS A 116 -9.58 12.70 10.21
CA HIS A 116 -8.44 12.10 10.91
C HIS A 116 -7.44 13.16 11.38
N ASP A 117 -6.73 12.86 12.46
CA ASP A 117 -5.55 13.62 12.85
C ASP A 117 -4.43 13.50 11.80
N ALA A 118 -3.57 14.50 11.74
CA ALA A 118 -2.42 14.49 10.83
C ALA A 118 -1.45 13.35 11.17
N TYR A 119 -1.20 12.49 10.18
CA TYR A 119 -0.26 11.38 10.30
C TYR A 119 1.14 11.77 9.82
N PRO A 120 2.22 11.23 10.41
CA PRO A 120 3.59 11.43 9.97
C PRO A 120 3.92 10.57 8.74
N ILE A 121 3.15 10.76 7.66
CA ILE A 121 3.28 10.01 6.41
C ILE A 121 3.98 10.82 5.31
N GLY A 122 4.77 10.14 4.50
CA GLY A 122 5.29 10.64 3.23
C GLY A 122 4.51 10.02 2.07
N ILE A 123 4.26 10.79 1.02
CA ILE A 123 3.61 10.27 -0.20
C ILE A 123 4.53 10.56 -1.38
N ASN A 124 4.95 9.51 -2.06
CA ASN A 124 5.81 9.59 -3.24
C ASN A 124 5.13 9.00 -4.46
N PHE A 125 5.35 9.61 -5.63
CA PHE A 125 4.79 9.16 -6.90
C PHE A 125 5.90 8.79 -7.87
N TYR A 126 5.80 7.61 -8.45
CA TYR A 126 6.72 7.07 -9.44
C TYR A 126 5.94 6.67 -10.69
N LYS A 127 6.59 6.67 -11.86
CA LYS A 127 5.98 6.13 -13.08
C LYS A 127 6.34 4.67 -13.23
N ASP A 128 5.35 3.80 -13.28
CA ASP A 128 5.51 2.36 -13.53
C ASP A 128 4.31 1.83 -14.34
N LYS A 129 4.36 2.02 -15.65
CA LYS A 129 3.30 1.58 -16.57
C LYS A 129 3.16 0.06 -16.64
N GLU A 130 4.25 -0.66 -16.39
CA GLU A 130 4.31 -2.10 -16.56
C GLU A 130 3.93 -2.85 -15.29
N TRP A 131 3.69 -2.13 -14.20
CA TRP A 131 3.48 -2.66 -12.86
C TRP A 131 4.64 -3.57 -12.42
N SER A 132 5.85 -3.20 -12.84
CA SER A 132 7.08 -3.96 -12.61
C SER A 132 7.36 -4.13 -11.12
N ASN A 133 6.99 -3.15 -10.29
CA ASN A 133 7.20 -3.22 -8.85
C ASN A 133 6.38 -4.35 -8.19
N LEU A 134 5.10 -4.51 -8.57
CA LEU A 134 4.26 -5.58 -8.04
C LEU A 134 4.69 -6.95 -8.58
N LYS A 135 5.01 -7.04 -9.88
CA LYS A 135 5.51 -8.28 -10.50
C LYS A 135 6.78 -8.77 -9.82
N LYS A 136 7.71 -7.86 -9.53
CA LYS A 136 8.95 -8.18 -8.82
C LYS A 136 8.65 -8.72 -7.43
N LEU A 137 7.76 -8.07 -6.69
CA LEU A 137 7.34 -8.53 -5.36
C LEU A 137 6.77 -9.96 -5.41
N GLN A 138 5.83 -10.24 -6.31
CA GLN A 138 5.26 -11.59 -6.46
C GLN A 138 6.34 -12.62 -6.83
N THR A 139 7.28 -12.25 -7.72
CA THR A 139 8.42 -13.10 -8.09
C THR A 139 9.33 -13.40 -6.90
N ASP A 140 9.65 -12.42 -6.07
CA ASP A 140 10.46 -12.59 -4.84
C ASP A 140 9.78 -13.56 -3.84
N PHE A 141 8.46 -13.61 -3.81
CA PHE A 141 7.68 -14.55 -2.99
C PHE A 141 7.30 -15.85 -3.70
N GLY A 142 7.77 -16.08 -4.94
CA GLY A 142 7.54 -17.31 -5.69
C GLY A 142 6.10 -17.54 -6.13
N ILE A 143 5.33 -16.46 -6.32
CA ILE A 143 3.93 -16.48 -6.79
C ILE A 143 3.88 -16.18 -8.29
#